data_AF-A0A453P6H5-F1
#
_entry.id   AF-A0A453P6H5-F1
#
_cell.length_a   1.000
_cell.length_b   1.000
_cell.length_c   1.000
_cell.angle_alpha   90.00
_cell.angle_beta   90.00
_cell.angle_gamma   90.00
#
_symmetry.space_group_name_H-M   'P 1'
#
loop_
_entity.id
_entity.type
_entity.pdbx_description
1 polymer ?
#
loop_
_entity_poly.entity_id
_entity_poly.type
_entity_poly.pdbx_seq_one_letter_code
_entity_poly.pdbx_strand_id
1 'polypeptide(L)'
;MTSCFGACMQAQAPLVSFPATALVVPEPLGVVLVFSCWNLPLGLALEPVSGALAAGNVVVVKPSELAPSTAAFLAANIPRYLDPKAVKVILGGPEVGEQLMEHRWDKVLFTGSANVGRLILTKAAKHLTPVALELGSKCPCIVDQLDSKRDRQI
;
A
#
# COMPACT_ATOMS: atom_id res chain seq x y z
N MET A 1 -13.14 18.51 -7.99
CA MET A 1 -12.80 17.34 -7.16
C MET A 1 -13.95 16.33 -7.19
N THR A 2 -14.18 15.69 -8.34
CA THR A 2 -15.15 14.58 -8.51
C THR A 2 -14.80 13.83 -9.80
N SER A 3 -13.55 13.36 -9.91
CA SER A 3 -13.33 12.16 -10.71
C SER A 3 -13.57 11.01 -9.74
N CYS A 4 -14.64 10.24 -9.97
CA CYS A 4 -14.88 9.04 -9.19
C CYS A 4 -13.73 8.09 -9.51
N PHE A 5 -12.87 7.79 -8.54
CA PHE A 5 -11.74 6.85 -8.70
C PHE A 5 -12.17 5.45 -9.19
N GLY A 6 -13.46 5.11 -9.12
CA GLY A 6 -14.04 3.89 -9.68
C GLY A 6 -14.78 4.04 -11.02
N ALA A 7 -14.82 5.23 -11.62
CA ALA A 7 -15.53 5.43 -12.88
C ALA A 7 -14.69 4.95 -14.08
N CYS A 8 -15.37 4.32 -15.03
CA CYS A 8 -14.82 3.99 -16.33
C CYS A 8 -14.36 5.25 -17.07
N MET A 9 -13.13 5.25 -17.58
CA MET A 9 -12.55 6.36 -18.34
C MET A 9 -12.49 6.03 -19.82
N GLN A 10 -12.79 7.00 -20.69
CA GLN A 10 -12.55 6.82 -22.12
C GLN A 10 -11.07 6.82 -22.45
N ALA A 11 -10.67 5.90 -23.34
CA ALA A 11 -9.31 5.79 -23.86
C ALA A 11 -9.29 5.98 -25.37
N GLN A 12 -8.16 6.45 -25.87
CA GLN A 12 -7.94 6.56 -27.31
C GLN A 12 -7.74 5.17 -27.91
N ALA A 13 -8.56 4.83 -28.90
CA ALA A 13 -8.41 3.61 -29.68
C ALA A 13 -7.48 3.86 -30.87
N PRO A 14 -6.48 2.98 -31.13
CA PRO A 14 -5.62 3.14 -32.29
C PRO A 14 -6.42 2.95 -33.59
N LEU A 15 -6.01 3.62 -34.68
CA LEU A 15 -6.76 3.66 -35.94
C LEU A 15 -7.05 2.26 -36.51
N VAL A 16 -6.15 1.30 -36.30
CA VAL A 16 -6.31 -0.11 -36.70
C VAL A 16 -7.56 -0.77 -36.11
N SER A 17 -8.09 -0.24 -35.01
CA SER A 17 -9.27 -0.74 -34.33
C SER A 17 -10.58 -0.03 -34.72
N PHE A 18 -10.57 0.89 -35.70
CA PHE A 18 -11.80 1.55 -36.16
C PHE A 18 -12.83 0.52 -36.66
N PRO A 19 -14.12 0.59 -36.26
CA PRO A 19 -14.80 1.67 -35.52
C PRO A 19 -14.97 1.43 -34.01
N ALA A 20 -14.13 0.60 -33.38
CA ALA A 20 -14.23 0.27 -31.96
C ALA A 20 -14.01 1.48 -31.05
N THR A 21 -14.55 1.39 -29.83
CA THR A 21 -14.30 2.34 -28.73
C THR A 21 -13.46 1.67 -27.65
N ALA A 22 -12.68 2.45 -26.91
CA ALA A 22 -11.81 1.94 -25.85
C ALA A 22 -12.16 2.59 -24.50
N LEU A 23 -12.11 1.79 -23.45
CA LEU A 23 -12.44 2.16 -22.09
C LEU A 23 -11.41 1.56 -21.12
N VAL A 24 -11.10 2.30 -20.05
CA VAL A 24 -10.30 1.81 -18.92
C VAL A 24 -11.21 1.73 -17.71
N VAL A 25 -11.36 0.51 -17.19
CA VAL A 25 -12.19 0.22 -16.02
C VAL A 25 -11.29 -0.20 -14.86
N PRO A 26 -11.30 0.52 -13.73
CA PRO A 26 -10.60 0.07 -12.54
C PRO A 26 -11.36 -1.09 -11.88
N GLU A 27 -10.65 -2.19 -11.61
CA GLU A 27 -11.20 -3.36 -10.95
C GLU A 27 -10.38 -3.69 -9.69
N PRO A 28 -11.01 -4.24 -8.63
CA PRO A 28 -10.28 -4.69 -7.44
C PRO A 28 -9.31 -5.81 -7.81
N LEU A 29 -8.17 -5.85 -7.12
CA LEU A 29 -7.20 -6.92 -7.29
C LEU A 29 -7.64 -8.21 -6.58
N GLY A 30 -8.27 -8.07 -5.41
CA GLY A 30 -8.71 -9.20 -4.59
C GLY A 30 -8.32 -9.01 -3.13
N VAL A 31 -7.47 -9.90 -2.60
CA VAL A 31 -7.02 -9.91 -1.20
C VAL A 31 -5.67 -9.22 -1.06
N VAL A 32 -5.65 -8.15 -0.26
CA VAL A 32 -4.51 -7.28 -0.04
C VAL A 32 -3.92 -7.51 1.35
N LEU A 33 -2.60 -7.72 1.43
CA LEU A 33 -1.87 -7.77 2.69
C LEU A 33 -1.13 -6.45 2.95
N VAL A 34 -1.31 -5.88 4.13
CA VAL A 34 -0.65 -4.65 4.60
C VAL A 34 0.24 -4.96 5.79
N PHE A 35 1.54 -4.70 5.67
CA PHE A 35 2.48 -4.68 6.78
C PHE A 35 2.77 -3.23 7.19
N SER A 36 2.36 -2.82 8.39
CA SER A 36 2.61 -1.46 8.88
C SER A 36 3.85 -1.35 9.78
N CYS A 37 4.53 -0.21 9.71
CA CYS A 37 5.72 0.08 10.52
C CYS A 37 5.35 0.69 11.89
N TRP A 38 6.31 0.68 12.83
CA TRP A 38 6.12 1.08 14.22
C TRP A 38 6.24 2.58 14.50
N ASN A 39 6.84 3.36 13.60
CA ASN A 39 7.16 4.77 13.84
C ASN A 39 5.93 5.70 13.72
N LEU A 40 4.97 5.33 12.88
CA LEU A 40 3.66 5.99 12.75
C LEU A 40 2.57 4.91 12.64
N PRO A 41 2.37 4.10 13.70
CA PRO A 41 1.76 2.78 13.60
C PRO A 41 0.26 2.81 13.29
N LEU A 42 -0.41 3.93 13.58
CA LEU A 42 -1.83 4.12 13.22
C LEU A 42 -1.98 4.58 11.77
N GLY A 43 -1.25 5.62 11.36
CA GLY A 43 -1.31 6.16 10.01
C GLY A 43 -0.85 5.15 8.97
N LEU A 44 0.32 4.55 9.17
CA LEU A 44 0.89 3.56 8.25
C LEU A 44 0.13 2.22 8.22
N ALA A 45 -0.82 2.00 9.14
CA ALA A 45 -1.75 0.89 9.06
C ALA A 45 -3.03 1.28 8.32
N LEU A 46 -3.66 2.40 8.70
CA LEU A 46 -5.00 2.76 8.22
C LEU A 46 -5.02 3.42 6.85
N GLU A 47 -3.96 4.15 6.47
CA GLU A 47 -3.88 4.80 5.16
C GLU A 47 -3.82 3.78 4.01
N PRO A 48 -2.97 2.73 4.05
CA PRO A 48 -3.03 1.66 3.05
C PRO A 48 -4.36 0.89 3.06
N VAL A 49 -4.94 0.65 4.24
CA VAL A 49 -6.22 -0.06 4.39
C VAL A 49 -7.36 0.74 3.73
N SER A 50 -7.42 2.05 3.95
CA SER A 50 -8.46 2.90 3.37
C SER A 50 -8.40 2.92 1.85
N GLY A 51 -7.19 3.02 1.26
CA GLY A 51 -6.99 2.95 -0.18
C GLY A 51 -7.37 1.59 -0.78
N ALA A 52 -6.97 0.49 -0.13
CA ALA A 52 -7.31 -0.85 -0.59
C ALA A 52 -8.84 -1.11 -0.56
N LEU A 53 -9.52 -0.69 0.51
CA LEU A 53 -10.97 -0.80 0.63
C LEU A 53 -11.71 0.08 -0.38
N ALA A 54 -11.26 1.32 -0.59
CA ALA A 54 -11.85 2.23 -1.57
C ALA A 54 -11.72 1.67 -3.01
N ALA A 55 -10.68 0.89 -3.28
CA ALA A 55 -10.50 0.17 -4.54
C ALA A 55 -11.29 -1.16 -4.62
N GLY A 56 -12.11 -1.50 -3.61
CA GLY A 56 -12.98 -2.68 -3.61
C GLY A 56 -12.31 -3.98 -3.16
N ASN A 57 -11.16 -3.91 -2.49
CA ASN A 57 -10.42 -5.10 -2.06
C ASN A 57 -10.81 -5.57 -0.65
N VAL A 58 -10.50 -6.84 -0.36
CA VAL A 58 -10.46 -7.40 0.99
C VAL A 58 -9.06 -7.18 1.57
N VAL A 59 -8.94 -6.91 2.88
CA VAL A 59 -7.67 -6.49 3.48
C VAL A 59 -7.31 -7.32 4.72
N VAL A 60 -6.07 -7.76 4.77
CA VAL A 60 -5.42 -8.26 5.98
C VAL A 60 -4.34 -7.27 6.38
N VAL A 61 -4.36 -6.80 7.62
CA VAL A 61 -3.34 -5.89 8.16
C VAL A 61 -2.56 -6.58 9.27
N LYS A 62 -1.23 -6.59 9.13
CA LYS A 62 -0.28 -7.05 10.15
C LYS A 62 0.46 -5.83 10.73
N PRO A 63 0.00 -5.27 11.87
CA PRO A 63 0.68 -4.17 12.51
C PRO A 63 2.01 -4.62 13.14
N SER A 64 2.96 -3.69 13.25
CA SER A 64 4.26 -3.97 13.87
C SER A 64 4.14 -4.35 15.34
N GLU A 65 4.79 -5.44 15.71
CA GLU A 65 4.99 -5.91 17.08
C GLU A 65 5.77 -4.93 17.97
N LEU A 66 6.51 -4.00 17.36
CA LEU A 66 7.25 -2.96 18.08
C LEU A 66 6.36 -1.80 18.55
N ALA A 67 5.08 -1.78 18.16
CA ALA A 67 4.06 -0.85 18.65
C ALA A 67 2.87 -1.62 19.27
N PRO A 68 3.08 -2.40 20.35
CA PRO A 68 2.12 -3.40 20.83
C PRO A 68 0.78 -2.80 21.28
N SER A 69 0.78 -1.62 21.91
CA SER A 69 -0.45 -0.95 22.33
C SER A 69 -1.32 -0.55 21.13
N THR A 70 -0.70 -0.03 20.07
CA THR A 70 -1.42 0.34 18.83
C THR A 70 -1.90 -0.91 18.09
N ALA A 71 -1.07 -1.95 18.03
CA ALA A 71 -1.44 -3.22 17.41
C ALA A 71 -2.66 -3.85 18.11
N ALA A 72 -2.67 -3.89 19.44
CA ALA A 72 -3.80 -4.37 20.24
C ALA A 72 -5.04 -3.48 20.06
N PHE A 73 -4.86 -2.15 20.02
CA PHE A 73 -5.94 -1.20 19.76
C PHE A 73 -6.60 -1.46 18.39
N LEU A 74 -5.81 -1.64 17.33
CA LEU A 74 -6.31 -1.95 16.00
C LEU A 74 -7.09 -3.27 15.98
N ALA A 75 -6.54 -4.34 16.58
CA ALA A 75 -7.18 -5.64 16.64
C ALA A 75 -8.53 -5.61 17.39
N ALA A 76 -8.62 -4.82 18.47
CA ALA A 76 -9.84 -4.70 19.26
C ALA A 76 -10.91 -3.82 18.59
N ASN A 77 -10.51 -2.81 17.81
CA ASN A 77 -11.44 -1.80 17.31
C ASN A 77 -11.85 -2.00 15.85
N ILE A 78 -10.96 -2.45 14.95
CA ILE A 78 -11.31 -2.62 13.52
C ILE A 78 -12.58 -3.49 13.33
N PRO A 79 -12.72 -4.67 13.98
CA PRO A 79 -13.91 -5.52 13.82
C PRO A 79 -15.22 -4.89 14.35
N ARG A 80 -15.14 -3.82 15.15
CA ARG A 80 -16.32 -3.11 15.66
C ARG A 80 -16.90 -2.13 14.64
N TYR A 81 -16.10 -1.71 13.67
CA TYR A 81 -16.48 -0.67 12.69
C TYR A 81 -16.47 -1.17 11.25
N LEU A 82 -15.69 -2.20 10.93
CA LEU A 82 -15.54 -2.76 9.59
C LEU A 82 -15.98 -4.22 9.56
N ASP A 83 -16.44 -4.69 8.39
CA ASP A 83 -16.82 -6.09 8.21
C ASP A 83 -15.62 -7.01 8.51
N PRO A 84 -15.70 -7.89 9.52
CA PRO A 84 -14.60 -8.77 9.92
C PRO A 84 -14.25 -9.84 8.86
N LYS A 85 -15.11 -10.07 7.87
CA LYS A 85 -14.79 -10.87 6.67
C LYS A 85 -14.01 -10.05 5.65
N ALA A 86 -14.22 -8.74 5.62
CA ALA A 86 -13.57 -7.83 4.69
C ALA A 86 -12.20 -7.32 5.20
N VAL A 87 -12.07 -7.10 6.52
CA VAL A 87 -10.85 -6.57 7.14
C VAL A 87 -10.45 -7.40 8.34
N LYS A 88 -9.25 -7.97 8.30
CA LYS A 88 -8.70 -8.77 9.40
C LYS A 88 -7.39 -8.21 9.90
N VAL A 89 -7.26 -8.10 11.23
CA VAL A 89 -6.00 -7.75 11.89
C VAL A 89 -5.31 -9.03 12.35
N ILE A 90 -4.04 -9.21 12.00
CA ILE A 90 -3.23 -10.34 12.43
C ILE A 90 -2.03 -9.82 13.21
N LEU A 91 -1.96 -10.18 14.49
CA LEU A 91 -0.86 -9.80 15.37
C LEU A 91 0.26 -10.84 15.29
N GLY A 92 1.50 -10.40 15.51
CA GLY A 92 2.64 -11.29 15.62
C GLY A 92 3.95 -10.63 15.21
N GLY A 93 5.05 -11.34 15.42
CA GLY A 93 6.39 -10.91 15.04
C GLY A 93 6.74 -11.21 13.57
N PRO A 94 8.05 -11.32 13.26
CA PRO A 94 8.52 -11.71 11.93
C PRO A 94 8.04 -13.09 11.49
N GLU A 95 7.98 -14.07 12.40
CA GLU A 95 7.54 -15.45 12.10
C GLU A 95 6.12 -15.50 11.52
N VAL A 96 5.18 -14.74 12.10
CA VAL A 96 3.82 -14.63 11.57
C VAL A 96 3.84 -13.93 10.20
N GLY A 97 4.69 -12.93 10.01
CA GLY A 97 4.85 -12.28 8.71
C GLY A 97 5.38 -13.23 7.64
N GLU A 98 6.31 -14.12 7.99
CA GLU A 98 6.82 -15.14 7.09
C GLU A 98 5.78 -16.18 6.71
N GLN A 99 4.95 -16.61 7.67
CA GLN A 99 3.82 -17.52 7.43
C GLN A 99 2.77 -16.87 6.52
N LEU A 100 2.44 -15.60 6.76
CA LEU A 100 1.51 -14.85 5.90
C LEU A 100 2.01 -14.83 4.45
N MET A 101 3.30 -14.64 4.24
CA MET A 101 3.90 -14.59 2.90
C MET A 101 4.03 -15.95 2.19
N GLU A 102 3.70 -17.08 2.84
CA GLU A 102 3.55 -18.36 2.13
C GLU A 102 2.18 -18.49 1.43
N HIS A 103 1.18 -17.71 1.85
CA HIS A 103 -0.11 -17.63 1.17
C HIS A 103 -0.04 -16.78 -0.10
N ARG A 104 -0.97 -17.03 -1.02
CA ARG A 104 -1.16 -16.20 -2.22
C ARG A 104 -1.93 -14.94 -1.85
N TRP A 105 -1.41 -13.80 -2.28
CA TRP A 105 -2.03 -12.49 -2.17
C TRP A 105 -2.17 -11.86 -3.55
N ASP A 106 -3.17 -11.02 -3.74
CA ASP A 106 -3.35 -10.29 -5.00
C ASP A 106 -2.58 -8.96 -5.00
N LYS A 107 -2.22 -8.46 -3.80
CA LYS A 107 -1.30 -7.32 -3.59
C LYS A 107 -0.68 -7.40 -2.21
N VAL A 108 0.59 -6.98 -2.08
CA VAL A 108 1.22 -6.74 -0.77
C VAL A 108 1.69 -5.29 -0.69
N LEU A 109 1.38 -4.61 0.40
CA LEU A 109 1.94 -3.32 0.76
C LEU A 109 2.81 -3.50 2.01
N PHE A 110 4.05 -3.03 1.94
CA PHE A 110 4.99 -3.12 3.03
C PHE A 110 5.65 -1.77 3.28
N THR A 111 5.56 -1.29 4.52
CA THR A 111 6.34 -0.15 4.99
C THR A 111 7.39 -0.61 6.00
N GLY A 112 8.67 -0.32 5.72
CA GLY A 112 9.75 -0.74 6.62
C GLY A 112 11.15 -0.61 6.02
N SER A 113 12.04 -1.54 6.38
CA SER A 113 13.44 -1.50 5.95
C SER A 113 13.64 -2.15 4.57
N ALA A 114 14.62 -1.68 3.81
CA ALA A 114 14.96 -2.25 2.51
C ALA A 114 15.40 -3.73 2.59
N ASN A 115 16.00 -4.14 3.71
CA ASN A 115 16.38 -5.53 3.95
C ASN A 115 15.15 -6.45 3.98
N VAL A 116 14.13 -6.07 4.76
CA VAL A 116 12.88 -6.85 4.84
C VAL A 116 12.07 -6.70 3.55
N GLY A 117 12.06 -5.52 2.93
CA GLY A 117 11.40 -5.30 1.64
C GLY A 117 11.90 -6.25 0.54
N ARG A 118 13.21 -6.54 0.50
CA ARG A 118 13.76 -7.57 -0.40
C ARG A 118 13.21 -8.96 -0.10
N LEU A 119 13.09 -9.35 1.18
CA LEU A 119 12.53 -10.65 1.57
C LEU A 119 11.06 -10.77 1.16
N ILE A 120 10.27 -9.70 1.37
CA ILE A 120 8.87 -9.63 0.93
C ILE A 120 8.78 -9.83 -0.58
N LEU A 121 9.58 -9.09 -1.36
CA LEU A 121 9.58 -9.21 -2.82
C LEU A 121 9.97 -10.62 -3.29
N THR A 122 10.99 -11.23 -2.68
CA THR A 122 11.41 -12.61 -2.98
C THR A 122 10.30 -13.62 -2.72
N LYS A 123 9.58 -13.50 -1.60
CA LYS A 123 8.45 -14.41 -1.30
C LYS A 123 7.24 -14.14 -2.21
N ALA A 124 6.92 -12.88 -2.48
CA ALA A 124 5.84 -12.49 -3.38
C ALA A 124 6.02 -13.04 -4.80
N ALA A 125 7.27 -13.14 -5.27
CA ALA A 125 7.58 -13.66 -6.60
C ALA A 125 7.11 -15.10 -6.83
N LYS A 126 7.03 -15.94 -5.78
CA LYS A 126 6.50 -17.32 -5.87
C LYS A 126 5.08 -17.37 -6.42
N HIS A 127 4.28 -16.35 -6.13
CA HIS A 127 2.87 -16.24 -6.52
C HIS A 127 2.62 -15.17 -7.59
N LEU A 128 3.69 -14.56 -8.14
CA LEU A 128 3.64 -13.40 -9.04
C LEU A 128 2.82 -12.23 -8.46
N THR A 129 2.85 -12.07 -7.14
CA THR A 129 2.09 -11.03 -6.45
C THR A 129 2.76 -9.67 -6.63
N PRO A 130 2.05 -8.63 -7.12
CA PRO A 130 2.59 -7.28 -7.17
C PRO A 130 2.76 -6.71 -5.76
N VAL A 131 3.87 -6.00 -5.54
CA VAL A 131 4.17 -5.37 -4.25
C VAL A 131 4.31 -3.85 -4.37
N ALA A 132 3.97 -3.13 -3.30
CA ALA A 132 4.36 -1.75 -3.07
C ALA A 132 5.24 -1.68 -1.82
N LEU A 133 6.46 -1.14 -1.97
CA LEU A 133 7.47 -1.12 -0.91
C LEU A 133 7.78 0.34 -0.54
N GLU A 134 7.26 0.78 0.61
CA GLU A 134 7.54 2.08 1.19
C GLU A 134 8.74 1.96 2.14
N LEU A 135 9.92 2.31 1.62
CA LEU A 135 11.20 2.04 2.28
C LEU A 135 11.89 3.31 2.74
N GLY A 136 12.78 3.16 3.72
CA GLY A 136 13.64 4.25 4.17
C GLY A 136 14.85 4.50 3.28
N SER A 137 15.35 5.74 3.32
CA SER A 137 16.67 6.15 2.82
C SER A 137 17.14 7.40 3.59
N LYS A 138 18.21 8.04 3.15
CA LYS A 138 18.64 9.35 3.63
C LYS A 138 17.99 10.44 2.77
N CYS A 139 17.18 11.30 3.37
CA CYS A 139 16.57 12.46 2.72
C CYS A 139 17.47 13.69 2.95
N PRO A 140 18.26 14.16 1.96
CA PRO A 140 19.14 15.31 2.15
C PRO A 140 18.36 16.63 2.25
N CYS A 141 18.86 17.55 3.07
CA CYS A 141 18.43 18.95 3.08
C CYS A 141 19.54 19.79 2.45
N ILE A 142 19.29 20.35 1.26
CA ILE A 142 20.26 21.17 0.53
C ILE A 142 20.03 22.63 0.90
N VAL A 143 21.09 23.31 1.34
CA VAL A 143 21.08 24.73 1.71
C VAL A 143 22.07 25.45 0.82
N ASP A 144 21.63 26.52 0.16
CA ASP A 144 22.43 27.34 -0.75
C ASP A 144 22.36 28.83 -0.38
N GLN A 145 23.30 29.64 -0.88
CA GLN A 145 23.34 31.09 -0.73
C GLN A 145 23.04 31.78 -2.06
N LEU A 146 21.93 32.53 -2.12
CA LEU A 146 21.52 33.30 -3.31
C LEU A 146 22.27 34.64 -3.39
N ASP A 147 23.59 34.61 -3.57
CA ASP A 147 24.41 35.85 -3.63
C ASP A 147 24.70 36.32 -5.07
N SER A 148 24.50 35.48 -6.09
CA SER A 148 24.75 35.90 -7.47
C SER A 148 23.57 36.68 -8.06
N LYS A 149 23.85 37.63 -8.97
CA LYS A 149 22.79 38.34 -9.74
C LYS A 149 21.86 37.39 -10.50
N ARG A 150 22.31 36.17 -10.79
CA ARG A 150 21.55 35.14 -11.51
C ARG A 150 20.48 34.48 -10.62
N ASP A 151 20.72 34.45 -9.30
CA ASP A 151 19.85 33.80 -8.31
C ASP A 151 18.66 34.69 -7.90
N ARG A 152 18.71 36.00 -8.21
CA ARG A 152 17.66 36.97 -7.91
C ARG A 152 16.54 37.04 -8.97
N GLN A 153 16.64 36.26 -10.04
CA GLN A 153 15.65 36.22 -11.14
C GLN A 153 14.74 34.98 -11.09
N ILE A 154 14.95 34.08 -10.12
CA ILE A 154 14.14 32.88 -9.89
C ILE A 154 13.11 33.18 -8.80
#